data_AF-A0A932K6X8-F1
#
_entry.id   AF-A0A932K6X8-F1
#
_cell.length_a   1.000
_cell.length_b   1.000
_cell.length_c   1.000
_cell.angle_alpha   90.00
_cell.angle_beta   90.00
_cell.angle_gamma   90.00
#
_symmetry.space_group_name_H-M   'P 1'
#
loop_
_entity.id
_entity.type
_entity.pdbx_description
1 polymer ?
#
loop_
_entity_poly.entity_id
_entity_poly.type
_entity_poly.pdbx_seq_one_letter_code
_entity_poly.pdbx_strand_id
1 'polypeptide(L)' 'MLVLSRHGIELQGVEFDTMVASYVVNPSGRQHNLDALALEYLQLKKIPITDLIGSGKGQRTNRRPQSDGAGRGLP' A
#
# COMPACT_ATOMS: atom_id res chain seq x y z
N MET A 1 6.44 8.82 7.85
CA MET A 1 6.89 9.82 8.86
C MET A 1 5.88 10.93 9.12
N LEU A 2 5.44 11.68 8.10
CA LEU A 2 4.63 12.90 8.30
C LEU A 2 3.28 12.70 9.01
N VAL A 3 2.56 11.61 8.75
CA VAL A 3 1.23 11.37 9.36
C VAL A 3 1.33 11.16 10.87
N LEU A 4 2.32 10.39 11.35
CA LEU A 4 2.52 10.15 12.78
C LEU A 4 3.01 11.40 13.51
N SER A 5 3.93 12.15 12.86
CA SER A 5 4.43 13.42 13.39
C SER A 5 3.33 14.46 13.61
N ARG A 6 2.30 14.50 12.76
CA ARG A 6 1.10 15.36 12.96
C ARG A 6 0.31 15.03 14.24
N HIS A 7 0.51 13.85 14.81
CA HIS A 7 -0.09 13.43 16.07
C HIS A 7 0.93 13.44 17.23
N GLY A 8 2.07 14.12 17.07
CA GLY A 8 3.12 14.22 18.09
C GLY A 8 3.92 12.93 18.30
N ILE A 9 3.76 11.93 17.42
CA ILE A 9 4.47 10.66 17.51
C ILE A 9 5.72 10.73 16.65
N GLU A 10 6.88 10.61 17.30
CA GLU A 10 8.17 10.46 16.61
C GLU A 10 8.41 8.98 16.30
N LEU A 11 8.48 8.65 15.01
CA LEU A 11 8.70 7.29 14.57
C LEU A 11 10.20 6.96 14.62
N GLN A 12 10.57 6.03 15.49
CA GLN A 12 11.95 5.56 15.69
C GLN A 12 12.17 4.19 15.02
N GLY A 13 13.43 3.86 14.72
CA GLY A 13 13.82 2.51 14.29
C GLY A 13 13.30 2.07 12.92
N VAL A 14 13.14 2.99 11.96
CA VAL A 14 12.82 2.60 10.58
C VAL A 14 14.10 2.15 9.88
N GLU A 15 14.31 0.84 9.85
CA GLU A 15 15.51 0.21 9.31
C GLU A 15 15.37 -0.17 7.83
N PHE A 16 14.14 -0.45 7.38
CA PHE A 16 13.93 -1.00 6.04
C PHE A 16 12.64 -0.50 5.38
N ASP A 17 12.76 -0.18 4.09
CA ASP A 17 11.65 0.16 3.21
C ASP A 17 11.84 -0.61 1.89
N THR A 18 10.87 -1.46 1.55
CA THR A 18 10.94 -2.33 0.37
C THR A 18 10.95 -1.56 -0.94
N MET A 19 10.29 -0.41 -1.01
CA MET A 19 10.27 0.41 -2.22
C MET A 19 11.61 1.09 -2.45
N VAL A 20 12.23 1.60 -1.38
CA VAL A 20 13.58 2.19 -1.44
C VAL A 20 14.61 1.11 -1.79
N ALA A 21 14.54 -0.05 -1.14
CA ALA A 21 15.44 -1.17 -1.42
C ALA A 21 15.36 -1.60 -2.90
N SER A 22 14.15 -1.71 -3.44
CA SER A 22 13.95 -2.05 -4.86
C SER A 22 14.56 -1.00 -5.80
N TYR A 23 14.42 0.29 -5.49
CA TYR A 23 15.03 1.35 -6.28
C TYR A 23 16.56 1.29 -6.26
N VAL A 24 17.16 1.03 -5.09
CA VAL A 24 18.62 0.89 -4.96
C VAL A 24 19.14 -0.29 -5.77
N VAL A 25 18.41 -1.41 -5.79
CA VAL A 25 18.80 -2.62 -6.53
C VAL A 25 18.72 -2.41 -8.04
N ASN A 26 17.66 -1.77 -8.55
CA ASN A 26 17.49 -1.52 -9.98
C ASN A 26 16.88 -0.14 -10.23
N PRO A 27 17.68 0.94 -10.23
CA PRO A 27 17.15 2.30 -10.36
C PRO A 27 16.56 2.60 -11.74
N SER A 28 16.88 1.78 -12.75
CA SER A 28 16.27 1.85 -14.10
C SER A 28 14.95 1.09 -14.19
N GLY A 29 14.55 0.38 -13.13
CA GLY A 29 13.26 -0.28 -13.02
C GLY A 29 12.13 0.73 -13.18
N ARG A 30 11.13 0.39 -14.01
CA ARG A 30 10.03 1.33 -14.32
C ARG A 30 9.03 1.47 -13.17
N GLN A 31 8.96 0.49 -12.27
CA GLN A 31 7.95 0.43 -11.22
C GLN A 31 8.55 -0.12 -9.92
N HIS A 32 8.58 0.70 -8.88
CA HIS A 32 8.97 0.32 -7.51
C HIS A 32 7.81 0.45 -6.53
N ASN A 33 6.57 0.50 -7.04
CA ASN A 33 5.38 0.53 -6.20
C ASN A 33 5.12 -0.87 -5.61
N LEU A 34 4.37 -0.92 -4.52
CA LEU A 34 4.14 -2.17 -3.82
C LEU A 34 3.36 -3.20 -4.67
N ASP A 35 2.52 -2.77 -5.62
CA ASP A 35 1.77 -3.68 -6.51
C ASP A 35 2.70 -4.47 -7.44
N ALA A 36 3.66 -3.78 -8.05
CA ALA A 36 4.68 -4.41 -8.89
C ALA A 36 5.55 -5.37 -8.07
N LEU A 37 6.01 -4.95 -6.90
CA LEU A 37 6.86 -5.78 -6.04
C LEU A 37 6.14 -7.03 -5.54
N ALA A 38 4.86 -6.92 -5.15
CA ALA A 38 4.08 -8.07 -4.72
C ALA A 38 3.88 -9.08 -5.86
N LEU A 39 3.64 -8.60 -7.08
CA LEU A 39 3.47 -9.47 -8.24
C LEU A 39 4.79 -10.14 -8.64
N GLU A 40 5.89 -9.39 -8.67
CA GLU A 40 7.20 -9.89 -9.11
C GLU A 40 7.78 -10.92 -8.14
N TYR A 41 7.81 -10.61 -6.84
CA TYR A 41 8.50 -11.45 -5.85
C TYR A 41 7.59 -12.50 -5.21
N LEU A 42 6.29 -12.23 -5.10
CA LEU A 42 5.35 -13.10 -4.39
C LEU A 42 4.30 -13.72 -5.31
N GLN A 43 4.30 -13.38 -6.61
CA GLN A 43 3.26 -13.77 -7.57
C GLN A 43 1.86 -13.38 -7.08
N LEU A 44 1.77 -12.32 -6.27
CA LEU A 44 0.55 -11.91 -5.59
C LEU A 44 0.00 -10.64 -6.24
N LYS A 45 -1.24 -10.74 -6.74
CA LYS A 45 -2.01 -9.57 -7.15
C LYS A 45 -2.70 -8.97 -5.92
N LYS A 46 -2.26 -7.79 -5.49
CA LYS A 46 -2.90 -7.06 -4.39
C LYS A 46 -4.29 -6.56 -4.76
N ILE A 47 -5.14 -6.45 -3.75
CA ILE A 47 -6.47 -5.84 -3.85
C ILE A 47 -6.27 -4.33 -4.09
N PRO A 48 -6.77 -3.78 -5.21
CA PRO A 48 -6.75 -2.34 -5.46
C PRO A 48 -7.51 -1.57 -4.39
N ILE A 49 -6.96 -0.42 -3.97
CA ILE A 49 -7.66 0.46 -3.02
C ILE A 49 -9.01 0.95 -3.58
N THR A 50 -9.12 1.06 -4.90
CA THR A 50 -10.37 1.42 -5.59
C THR A 50 -11.49 0.43 -5.38
N ASP A 51 -11.18 -0.85 -5.16
CA ASP A 51 -12.17 -1.88 -4.92
C ASP A 51 -12.77 -1.73 -3.51
N LEU A 52 -12.00 -1.10 -2.61
CA LEU A 52 -12.44 -0.77 -1.25
C LEU A 52 -13.20 0.56 -1.21
N ILE A 53 -12.63 1.65 -1.71
CA ILE A 53 -13.19 3.00 -1.52
C ILE A 53 -13.88 3.59 -2.76
N GLY A 54 -13.95 2.85 -3.87
CA GLY A 54 -14.43 3.33 -5.15
C GLY A 54 -13.39 4.17 -5.91
N SER A 55 -13.81 4.76 -7.02
CA SER A 55 -12.96 5.56 -7.92
C SER A 55 -13.65 6.86 -8.37
N GLY A 56 -12.85 7.79 -8.91
CA GLY A 56 -13.35 9.06 -9.45
C GLY A 56 -13.95 10.02 -8.42
N LYS A 57 -14.86 10.88 -8.86
CA LYS A 57 -15.48 11.93 -8.01
C LYS A 57 -16.27 11.39 -6.81
N GLY A 58 -16.72 10.13 -6.89
CA GLY A 58 -17.45 9.45 -5.82
C GLY A 58 -16.57 8.65 -4.86
N GLN A 59 -15.25 8.67 -5.03
CA GLN A 59 -14.33 7.92 -4.17
C GLN A 59 -14.46 8.37 -2.70
N ARG A 60 -14.62 7.40 -1.81
CA ARG A 60 -14.81 7.62 -0.37
C ARG A 60 -13.47 7.83 0.33
N THR A 61 -13.43 8.71 1.33
CA THR A 61 -12.27 8.82 2.21
C THR A 61 -12.21 7.62 3.17
N ASN A 62 -11.02 7.03 3.36
CA ASN A 62 -10.80 5.90 4.27
C ASN A 62 -10.77 6.30 5.76
N ARG A 63 -11.84 6.97 6.24
CA ARG A 63 -11.95 7.47 7.63
C ARG A 63 -12.53 6.44 8.60
N ARG A 64 -13.36 5.52 8.10
CA ARG A 64 -13.98 4.46 8.92
C ARG A 64 -13.56 3.09 8.37
N PRO A 65 -13.27 2.12 9.23
CA PRO A 65 -13.11 0.74 8.79
C PRO A 65 -14.40 0.30 8.10
N GLN A 66 -14.27 -0.42 6.99
CA GLN A 66 -15.41 -1.01 6.32
C GLN A 66 -15.92 -2.13 7.22
N SER A 67 -17.18 -2.05 7.66
CA SER A 67 -17.83 -3.16 8.34
C SER A 67 -17.94 -4.31 7.34
N ASP A 68 -17.26 -5.42 7.63
CA ASP A 68 -17.14 -6.61 6.78
C ASP A 68 -18.41 -6.87 5.97
N GLY A 69 -18.30 -6.64 4.66
CA GLY A 69 -19.30 -6.97 3.68
C GLY A 69 -18.65 -7.82 2.59
N ALA A 70 -19.09 -9.07 2.51
CA ALA A 70 -18.70 -10.13 1.58
C ALA A 70 -17.52 -11.01 2.02
N GLY A 71 -17.88 -12.22 2.47
CA GLY A 71 -16.95 -13.30 2.73
C GLY A 71 -16.37 -13.92 1.46
N ARG A 72 -15.45 -14.85 1.72
CA ARG A 72 -14.99 -15.94 0.84
C ARG A 72 -14.43 -15.54 -0.53
N GLY A 73 -13.11 -15.67 -0.65
CA GLY A 73 -12.45 -15.82 -1.95
C GLY A 73 -11.06 -15.20 -2.02
N LEU A 74 -10.21 -15.42 -1.02
CA LEU A 74 -8.79 -15.51 -1.33
C LEU A 74 -8.60 -16.89 -2.01
N PRO A 75 -7.91 -16.98 -3.16
CA PRO A 75 -7.40 -18.26 -3.62
C PRO A 75 -6.48 -18.89 -2.56
#